data_AF-A0A059GC83-F1
#
_entry.id   AF-A0A059GC83-F1
#
_cell.length_a   1.000
_cell.length_b   1.000
_cell.length_c   1.000
_cell.angle_alpha   90.00
_cell.angle_beta   90.00
_cell.angle_gamma   90.00
#
_symmetry.space_group_name_H-M   'P 1'
#
loop_
_entity.id
_entity.type
_entity.pdbx_description
1 polymer ?
#
loop_
_entity_poly.entity_id
_entity_poly.type
_entity_poly.pdbx_seq_one_letter_code
_entity_poly.pdbx_strand_id
1 'polypeptide(L)'
;MRGDDLIKNLFVATGMDALVEYDAAGTYLGGSLVWASARDFAKFGYLYLRDGVWDGERLLPEGWVDFSRSHPEGPKENVYGAGFWLTTGGADPVPSYQQRDAPPWDSFAAEGHEGQTIFIVPSRDLVIVRLGIMSNEGENWPDLFRWNQTIAGAFPEVTTE
;
A
#
# COMPACT_ATOMS: atom_id res chain seq x y z
N MET A 1 6.97 -17.35 3.93
CA MET A 1 5.53 -17.46 4.29
C MET A 1 4.90 -18.45 3.32
N ARG A 2 4.15 -19.46 3.79
CA ARG A 2 3.37 -20.32 2.89
C ARG A 2 2.03 -19.65 2.57
N GLY A 3 1.40 -19.98 1.44
CA GLY A 3 0.09 -19.44 1.07
C GLY A 3 -0.97 -19.66 2.17
N ASP A 4 -0.94 -20.84 2.80
CA ASP A 4 -1.88 -21.19 3.88
C ASP A 4 -1.69 -20.31 5.13
N ASP A 5 -0.45 -19.88 5.42
CA ASP A 5 -0.17 -18.97 6.53
C ASP A 5 -0.76 -17.58 6.24
N LEU A 6 -0.67 -17.11 4.98
CA LEU A 6 -1.27 -15.85 4.56
C LEU A 6 -2.80 -15.90 4.66
N ILE A 7 -3.40 -16.96 4.12
CA ILE A 7 -4.87 -17.13 4.15
C ILE A 7 -5.36 -17.14 5.60
N LYS A 8 -4.74 -17.96 6.46
CA LYS A 8 -5.16 -18.10 7.85
C LYS A 8 -4.94 -16.83 8.66
N ASN A 9 -3.73 -16.28 8.62
CA ASN A 9 -3.32 -15.23 9.55
C ASN A 9 -3.66 -13.82 9.09
N LEU A 10 -3.99 -13.63 7.80
CA LEU A 10 -4.40 -12.34 7.26
C LEU A 10 -5.82 -12.39 6.71
N PHE A 11 -6.11 -13.24 5.71
CA PHE A 11 -7.39 -13.17 5.01
C PHE A 11 -8.56 -13.56 5.90
N VAL A 12 -8.47 -14.70 6.57
CA VAL A 12 -9.49 -15.14 7.53
C VAL A 12 -9.59 -14.17 8.71
N ALA A 13 -8.45 -13.74 9.26
CA ALA A 13 -8.39 -12.84 10.41
C ALA A 13 -9.05 -11.47 10.15
N THR A 14 -8.92 -10.94 8.94
CA THR A 14 -9.51 -9.65 8.53
C THR A 14 -10.83 -9.81 7.78
N GLY A 15 -11.31 -11.04 7.60
CA GLY A 15 -12.50 -11.36 6.81
C GLY A 15 -12.39 -10.97 5.34
N MET A 16 -11.19 -10.93 4.77
CA MET A 16 -10.98 -10.73 3.32
C MET A 16 -11.45 -11.97 2.54
N ASP A 17 -12.22 -11.73 1.48
CA ASP A 17 -12.51 -12.75 0.46
C ASP A 17 -11.46 -12.62 -0.66
N ALA A 18 -10.42 -13.44 -0.59
CA ALA A 18 -9.26 -13.35 -1.46
C ALA A 18 -8.70 -14.74 -1.83
N LEU A 19 -8.16 -14.85 -3.03
CA LEU A 19 -7.52 -16.06 -3.56
C LEU A 19 -6.05 -15.78 -3.86
N VAL A 20 -5.21 -16.82 -3.74
CA VAL A 20 -3.81 -16.78 -4.12
C VAL A 20 -3.51 -17.83 -5.19
N GLU A 21 -2.54 -17.54 -6.05
CA GLU A 21 -2.04 -18.50 -7.02
C GLU A 21 -0.75 -19.22 -6.56
N TYR A 22 -0.61 -20.44 -7.06
CA TYR A 22 0.52 -21.32 -6.80
C TYR A 22 1.15 -21.73 -8.14
N ASP A 23 2.45 -21.99 -8.14
CA ASP A 23 3.11 -22.62 -9.28
C ASP A 23 2.68 -24.09 -9.45
N ALA A 24 3.15 -24.72 -10.53
CA ALA A 24 2.83 -26.13 -10.83
C ALA A 24 3.33 -27.13 -9.76
N ALA A 25 4.26 -26.73 -8.90
CA ALA A 25 4.76 -27.54 -7.79
C ALA A 25 3.98 -27.29 -6.48
N GLY A 26 3.00 -26.39 -6.49
CA GLY A 26 2.22 -26.01 -5.31
C GLY A 26 2.93 -24.96 -4.42
N THR A 27 3.92 -24.24 -4.96
CA THR A 27 4.58 -23.15 -4.24
C THR A 27 3.79 -21.87 -4.42
N TYR A 28 3.44 -21.22 -3.31
CA TYR A 28 2.76 -19.91 -3.35
C TYR A 28 3.64 -18.89 -4.07
N LEU A 29 3.08 -18.19 -5.07
CA LEU A 29 3.84 -17.27 -5.91
C LEU A 29 4.35 -16.04 -5.15
N GLY A 30 3.60 -15.54 -4.17
CA GLY A 30 4.08 -14.55 -3.18
C GLY A 30 4.25 -13.11 -3.67
N GLY A 31 4.73 -12.92 -4.90
CA GLY A 31 5.03 -11.59 -5.47
C GLY A 31 3.94 -11.02 -6.38
N SER A 32 2.91 -11.80 -6.69
CA SER A 32 1.81 -11.40 -7.59
C SER A 32 0.60 -12.33 -7.40
N LEU A 33 -0.48 -12.08 -8.14
CA LEU A 33 -1.60 -13.02 -8.33
C LEU A 33 -2.37 -13.33 -7.03
N VAL A 34 -2.56 -12.30 -6.21
CA VAL A 34 -3.62 -12.26 -5.21
C VAL A 34 -4.84 -11.62 -5.85
N TRP A 35 -5.96 -12.33 -5.82
CA TRP A 35 -7.23 -11.89 -6.39
C TRP A 35 -8.19 -11.54 -5.27
N ALA A 36 -8.62 -10.28 -5.21
CA ALA A 36 -9.55 -9.81 -4.20
C ALA A 36 -10.35 -8.61 -4.72
N SER A 37 -11.48 -8.30 -4.08
CA SER A 37 -12.21 -7.07 -4.41
C SER A 37 -11.44 -5.83 -3.94
N ALA A 38 -11.78 -4.66 -4.49
CA ALA A 38 -11.21 -3.39 -4.01
C ALA A 38 -11.52 -3.17 -2.52
N ARG A 39 -12.67 -3.65 -2.03
CA ARG A 39 -13.04 -3.58 -0.62
C ARG A 39 -12.14 -4.47 0.24
N ASP A 40 -11.78 -5.66 -0.24
CA ASP A 40 -10.89 -6.56 0.51
C ASP A 40 -9.47 -6.02 0.56
N PHE A 41 -8.95 -5.48 -0.54
CA PHE A 41 -7.68 -4.76 -0.50
C PHE A 41 -7.72 -3.52 0.41
N ALA A 42 -8.88 -2.86 0.54
CA ALA A 42 -9.04 -1.75 1.48
C ALA A 42 -8.96 -2.24 2.94
N LYS A 43 -9.38 -3.47 3.25
CA LYS A 43 -9.16 -4.07 4.59
C LYS A 43 -7.67 -4.24 4.90
N PHE A 44 -6.88 -4.68 3.92
CA PHE A 44 -5.42 -4.73 4.07
C PHE A 44 -4.82 -3.33 4.31
N GLY A 45 -5.24 -2.33 3.53
CA GLY A 45 -4.82 -0.94 3.76
C GLY A 45 -5.25 -0.41 5.14
N TYR A 46 -6.46 -0.75 5.59
CA TYR A 46 -7.00 -0.37 6.88
C TYR A 46 -6.23 -1.00 8.04
N LEU A 47 -5.81 -2.26 7.91
CA LEU A 47 -4.93 -2.92 8.89
C LEU A 47 -3.66 -2.08 9.12
N TYR A 48 -3.02 -1.62 8.04
CA TYR A 48 -1.84 -0.74 8.16
C TYR A 48 -2.19 0.65 8.69
N LEU A 49 -3.34 1.22 8.29
CA LEU A 49 -3.81 2.51 8.81
C LEU A 49 -4.05 2.47 10.33
N ARG A 50 -4.35 1.30 10.89
CA ARG A 50 -4.59 1.06 12.32
C ARG A 50 -3.41 0.40 13.04
N ASP A 51 -2.18 0.65 12.61
CA ASP A 51 -0.96 0.08 13.24
C ASP A 51 -0.99 -1.46 13.39
N GLY A 52 -1.56 -2.16 12.41
CA GLY A 52 -1.64 -3.61 12.43
C GLY A 52 -2.66 -4.19 13.40
N VAL A 53 -3.58 -3.38 13.92
CA VAL A 53 -4.68 -3.81 14.79
C VAL A 53 -5.97 -3.96 13.98
N TRP A 54 -6.59 -5.13 14.06
CA TRP A 54 -7.87 -5.46 13.44
C TRP A 54 -8.89 -5.85 14.51
N ASP A 55 -10.03 -5.14 14.59
CA ASP A 55 -11.09 -5.40 15.57
C ASP A 55 -10.60 -5.56 17.04
N GLY A 56 -9.55 -4.80 17.40
CA GLY A 56 -8.93 -4.84 18.73
C GLY A 56 -7.86 -5.92 18.92
N GLU A 57 -7.65 -6.79 17.94
CA GLU A 57 -6.60 -7.81 17.93
C GLU A 57 -5.38 -7.33 17.12
N ARG A 58 -4.18 -7.47 17.69
CA ARG A 58 -2.94 -7.11 17.01
C ARG A 58 -2.48 -8.24 16.09
N LEU A 59 -2.51 -8.01 14.78
CA LEU A 59 -2.06 -8.99 13.77
C LEU A 59 -0.62 -8.74 13.31
N LEU A 60 -0.15 -7.49 13.33
CA LEU A 60 1.25 -7.14 13.03
C LEU A 60 1.99 -6.76 14.31
N PRO A 61 3.30 -7.06 14.42
CA PRO A 61 4.10 -6.63 15.57
C PRO A 61 3.99 -5.12 15.80
N GLU A 62 4.01 -4.72 17.07
CA GLU A 62 4.05 -3.30 17.43
C GLU A 62 5.25 -2.61 16.76
N GLY A 63 5.02 -1.43 16.18
CA GLY A 63 6.03 -0.69 15.42
C GLY A 63 6.33 -1.22 14.02
N TRP A 64 5.68 -2.30 13.57
CA TRP A 64 5.87 -2.84 12.22
C TRP A 64 5.42 -1.86 11.13
N VAL A 65 4.29 -1.18 11.34
CA VAL A 65 3.77 -0.20 10.37
C VAL A 65 4.72 1.00 10.28
N ASP A 66 5.18 1.52 11.41
CA ASP A 66 6.16 2.60 11.46
C ASP A 66 7.49 2.23 10.78
N PHE A 67 7.97 1.01 11.02
CA PHE A 67 9.12 0.46 10.29
C PHE A 67 8.85 0.39 8.78
N SER A 68 7.66 -0.06 8.37
CA SER A 68 7.28 -0.18 6.95
C SER A 68 7.22 1.15 6.22
N ARG A 69 7.01 2.26 6.93
CA ARG A 69 7.02 3.62 6.36
C ARG A 69 8.31 4.40 6.64
N SER A 70 9.31 3.75 7.23
CA SER A 70 10.60 4.38 7.50
C SER A 70 11.40 4.52 6.21
N HIS A 71 12.03 5.68 6.03
CA HIS A 71 12.86 5.90 4.85
C HIS A 71 14.18 5.14 5.01
N PRO A 72 14.65 4.41 3.98
CA PRO A 72 15.94 3.74 4.04
C PRO A 72 17.08 4.75 4.16
N GLU A 73 18.14 4.38 4.87
CA GLU A 73 19.38 5.14 4.95
C GLU A 73 20.19 4.99 3.65
N GLY A 74 20.75 6.09 3.12
CA GLY A 74 21.65 6.07 1.95
C GLY A 74 21.08 6.72 0.68
N PRO A 75 21.80 6.61 -0.47
CA PRO A 75 21.36 7.21 -1.73
C PRO A 75 20.02 6.62 -2.18
N LYS A 76 19.02 7.50 -2.27
CA LYS A 76 17.61 7.14 -2.48
C LYS A 76 17.31 6.94 -3.97
N GLU A 77 17.91 5.93 -4.60
CA GLU A 77 17.51 5.54 -5.96
C GLU A 77 16.05 5.12 -6.04
N ASN A 78 15.48 4.60 -4.95
CA ASN A 78 14.05 4.34 -4.74
C ASN A 78 13.71 4.55 -3.26
N VAL A 79 12.54 5.07 -2.96
CA VAL A 79 12.08 5.24 -1.58
C VAL A 79 11.02 4.20 -1.27
N TYR A 80 11.48 3.14 -0.62
CA TYR A 80 10.70 1.94 -0.36
C TYR A 80 10.97 1.44 1.05
N GLY A 81 9.91 1.07 1.77
CA GLY A 81 9.97 0.55 3.13
C GLY A 81 9.18 -0.74 3.27
N ALA A 82 9.86 -1.83 3.63
CA ALA A 82 9.28 -3.15 3.99
C ALA A 82 8.06 -3.65 3.17
N GLY A 83 7.95 -3.35 1.87
CA GLY A 83 6.78 -3.73 1.06
C GLY A 83 6.01 -2.58 0.42
N PHE A 84 6.35 -1.33 0.76
CA PHE A 84 5.59 -0.14 0.36
C PHE A 84 6.47 0.91 -0.32
N TRP A 85 5.91 1.50 -1.36
CA TRP A 85 6.43 2.73 -1.96
C TRP A 85 6.05 3.91 -1.08
N LEU A 86 7.02 4.77 -0.77
CA LEU A 86 6.83 5.88 0.17
C LEU A 86 6.75 7.21 -0.58
N THR A 87 5.84 8.07 -0.15
CA THR A 87 5.78 9.45 -0.65
C THR A 87 6.92 10.27 -0.03
N THR A 88 7.65 10.99 -0.88
CA THR A 88 8.69 11.93 -0.44
C THR A 88 8.23 13.37 -0.59
N GLY A 89 8.63 14.23 0.36
CA GLY A 89 8.35 15.66 0.36
C GLY A 89 9.19 16.50 -0.60
N GLY A 90 9.55 15.96 -1.77
CA GLY A 90 10.33 16.66 -2.80
C GLY A 90 11.78 17.06 -2.42
N ALA A 91 12.23 16.75 -1.20
CA ALA A 91 13.54 17.18 -0.70
C ALA A 91 14.72 16.29 -1.15
N ASP A 92 14.44 15.09 -1.66
CA ASP A 92 15.45 14.11 -2.07
C ASP A 92 15.30 13.75 -3.56
N PRO A 93 16.40 13.50 -4.29
CA PRO A 93 16.32 13.01 -5.65
C PRO A 93 15.68 11.61 -5.64
N VAL A 94 14.46 11.51 -6.15
CA VAL A 94 13.77 10.25 -6.44
C VAL A 94 13.57 10.10 -7.94
N PRO A 95 13.41 8.87 -8.47
CA PRO A 95 13.07 8.67 -9.87
C PRO A 95 11.79 9.41 -10.24
N SER A 96 11.67 9.82 -11.50
CA SER A 96 10.53 10.58 -12.01
C SER A 96 9.18 9.93 -11.72
N TYR A 97 9.10 8.59 -11.74
CA TYR A 97 7.87 7.85 -11.42
C TYR A 97 7.48 7.91 -9.94
N GLN A 98 8.41 8.26 -9.04
CA GLN A 98 8.16 8.49 -7.61
C GLN A 98 8.13 9.98 -7.25
N GLN A 99 8.35 10.90 -8.18
CA GLN A 99 8.28 12.33 -7.89
C GLN A 99 6.86 12.73 -7.48
N ARG A 100 6.79 13.73 -6.59
CA ARG A 100 5.57 14.18 -5.93
C ARG A 100 5.57 15.71 -5.84
N ASP A 101 4.46 16.30 -6.28
CA ASP A 101 4.34 17.76 -6.41
C ASP A 101 3.35 18.37 -5.40
N ALA A 102 2.62 17.54 -4.65
CA ALA A 102 1.54 17.99 -3.76
C ALA A 102 1.44 17.14 -2.48
N PRO A 103 0.91 17.69 -1.37
CA PRO A 103 0.52 16.90 -0.20
C PRO A 103 -0.66 15.95 -0.54
N PRO A 104 -0.91 14.89 0.26
CA PRO A 104 -0.30 14.56 1.54
C PRO A 104 1.05 13.83 1.42
N TRP A 105 2.01 14.24 2.24
CA TRP A 105 3.41 13.75 2.22
C TRP A 105 3.65 12.51 3.06
N ASP A 106 2.70 12.15 3.92
CA ASP A 106 2.82 11.04 4.86
C ASP A 106 2.21 9.74 4.32
N SER A 107 1.84 9.73 3.03
CA SER A 107 1.24 8.61 2.35
C SER A 107 2.26 7.54 1.94
N PHE A 108 1.79 6.30 1.84
CA PHE A 108 2.56 5.15 1.36
C PHE A 108 1.63 4.17 0.66
N ALA A 109 2.16 3.34 -0.24
CA ALA A 109 1.34 2.53 -1.12
C ALA A 109 1.92 1.15 -1.42
N ALA A 110 1.04 0.15 -1.47
CA ALA A 110 1.32 -1.09 -2.18
C ALA A 110 0.92 -0.89 -3.65
N GLU A 111 1.84 -1.17 -4.56
CA GLU A 111 1.67 -0.89 -5.98
C GLU A 111 1.90 -2.16 -6.81
N GLY A 112 0.97 -2.44 -7.70
CA GLY A 112 0.99 -3.59 -8.59
C GLY A 112 1.02 -3.19 -10.07
N HIS A 113 1.44 -4.13 -10.91
CA HIS A 113 1.53 -3.97 -12.36
C HIS A 113 0.29 -3.31 -12.97
N GLU A 114 0.48 -2.43 -13.96
CA GLU A 114 -0.59 -1.68 -14.65
C GLU A 114 -1.43 -0.75 -13.74
N GLY A 115 -0.92 -0.41 -12.55
CA GLY A 115 -1.46 0.65 -11.71
C GLY A 115 -2.47 0.19 -10.67
N GLN A 116 -2.32 -1.04 -10.18
CA GLN A 116 -3.06 -1.45 -8.98
C GLN A 116 -2.47 -0.69 -7.79
N THR A 117 -3.30 -0.02 -6.98
CA THR A 117 -2.79 0.70 -5.81
C THR A 117 -3.67 0.50 -4.59
N ILE A 118 -3.02 0.34 -3.44
CA ILE A 118 -3.58 0.49 -2.10
C ILE A 118 -2.84 1.67 -1.47
N PHE A 119 -3.43 2.86 -1.56
CA PHE A 119 -2.83 4.13 -1.13
C PHE A 119 -3.34 4.51 0.26
N ILE A 120 -2.44 4.59 1.23
CA ILE A 120 -2.75 4.76 2.65
C ILE A 120 -2.27 6.14 3.09
N VAL A 121 -3.15 6.90 3.75
CA VAL A 121 -2.90 8.29 4.15
C VAL A 121 -3.27 8.49 5.62
N PRO A 122 -2.31 8.30 6.54
CA PRO A 122 -2.55 8.41 7.99
C PRO A 122 -3.10 9.77 8.42
N SER A 123 -2.52 10.87 7.92
CA SER A 123 -2.95 12.25 8.22
C SER A 123 -4.41 12.55 7.84
N ARG A 124 -5.05 11.67 7.06
CA ARG A 124 -6.43 11.81 6.58
C ARG A 124 -7.34 10.68 7.03
N ASP A 125 -6.84 9.74 7.82
CA ASP A 125 -7.54 8.48 8.17
C ASP A 125 -8.17 7.80 6.94
N LEU A 126 -7.39 7.71 5.86
CA LEU A 126 -7.91 7.40 4.53
C LEU A 126 -7.15 6.24 3.87
N VAL A 127 -7.90 5.35 3.22
CA VAL A 127 -7.40 4.34 2.28
C VAL A 127 -8.10 4.51 0.95
N ILE A 128 -7.34 4.62 -0.14
CA ILE A 128 -7.84 4.65 -1.51
C ILE A 128 -7.35 3.38 -2.20
N VAL A 129 -8.27 2.59 -2.76
CA VAL A 129 -7.93 1.43 -3.59
C VAL A 129 -8.34 1.68 -5.02
N ARG A 130 -7.41 1.49 -5.96
CA ARG A 130 -7.67 1.53 -7.40
C ARG A 130 -7.21 0.22 -8.01
N LEU A 131 -8.18 -0.53 -8.53
CA LEU A 131 -7.96 -1.69 -9.38
C LEU A 131 -8.29 -1.26 -10.81
N GLY A 132 -7.33 -1.38 -11.73
CA GLY A 132 -7.55 -0.96 -13.10
C GLY A 132 -6.29 -1.02 -13.93
N ILE A 133 -6.48 -1.05 -15.24
CA ILE A 133 -5.39 -1.08 -16.22
C ILE A 133 -5.07 0.37 -16.60
N MET A 134 -3.81 0.76 -16.52
CA MET A 134 -3.36 2.05 -17.05
C MET A 134 -3.36 2.02 -18.58
N SER A 135 -3.90 3.07 -19.20
CA SER A 135 -3.62 3.36 -20.61
C SER A 135 -2.14 3.71 -20.80
N ASN A 136 -1.65 3.66 -22.05
CA ASN A 136 -0.26 3.99 -22.41
C ASN A 136 0.79 2.98 -21.89
N GLU A 137 0.61 1.70 -22.23
CA GLU A 137 1.60 0.63 -21.99
C GLU A 137 2.04 0.45 -20.51
N GLY A 138 1.23 0.92 -19.56
CA GLY A 138 1.50 0.76 -18.13
C GLY A 138 2.46 1.79 -17.52
N GLU A 139 2.78 2.88 -18.22
CA GLU A 139 3.78 3.87 -17.76
C GLU A 139 3.20 5.13 -17.10
N ASN A 140 1.87 5.23 -16.94
CA ASN A 140 1.23 6.47 -16.45
C ASN A 140 1.23 6.67 -14.93
N TRP A 141 2.28 6.22 -14.25
CA TRP A 141 2.42 6.29 -12.80
C TRP A 141 2.36 7.72 -12.24
N PRO A 142 3.07 8.73 -12.80
CA PRO A 142 3.03 10.10 -12.28
C PRO A 142 1.61 10.67 -12.20
N ASP A 143 0.78 10.44 -13.22
CA ASP A 143 -0.61 10.91 -13.24
C ASP A 143 -1.48 10.15 -12.23
N LEU A 144 -1.32 8.83 -12.11
CA LEU A 144 -2.06 8.03 -11.14
C LEU A 144 -1.77 8.49 -9.70
N PHE A 145 -0.50 8.79 -9.40
CA PHE A 145 -0.13 9.35 -8.11
C PHE A 145 -0.73 10.74 -7.88
N ARG A 146 -0.65 11.62 -8.88
CA ARG A 146 -1.26 12.95 -8.81
C ARG A 146 -2.77 12.85 -8.56
N TRP A 147 -3.44 11.89 -9.18
CA TRP A 147 -4.85 11.59 -8.97
C TRP A 147 -5.13 11.13 -7.53
N ASN A 148 -4.35 10.18 -7.00
CA ASN A 148 -4.47 9.74 -5.60
C ASN A 148 -4.26 10.89 -4.61
N GLN A 149 -3.23 11.73 -4.80
CA GLN A 149 -2.96 12.89 -3.94
C GLN A 149 -4.05 13.94 -4.04
N THR A 150 -4.60 14.18 -5.23
CA THR A 150 -5.72 15.12 -5.43
C THR A 150 -6.97 14.65 -4.69
N ILE A 151 -7.31 13.36 -4.78
CA ILE A 151 -8.43 12.79 -4.03
C ILE A 151 -8.16 12.88 -2.53
N ALA A 152 -6.99 12.46 -2.06
CA ALA A 152 -6.66 12.51 -0.64
C ALA A 152 -6.65 13.93 -0.08
N GLY A 153 -6.25 14.92 -0.89
CA GLY A 153 -6.29 16.35 -0.56
C GLY A 153 -7.70 16.93 -0.41
N ALA A 154 -8.73 16.24 -0.92
CA ALA A 154 -10.12 16.65 -0.76
C ALA A 154 -10.72 16.24 0.61
N PHE A 155 -10.03 15.38 1.37
CA PHE A 155 -10.42 15.00 2.73
C PHE A 155 -9.70 15.89 3.77
N PRO A 156 -10.35 16.20 4.90
CA PRO A 156 -9.73 16.99 5.96
C PRO A 156 -8.63 16.19 6.67
N GLU A 157 -7.66 16.90 7.25
CA GLU A 157 -6.71 16.28 8.18
C GLU A 157 -7.41 15.84 9.46
N VAL A 158 -6.99 14.69 9.99
CA VAL A 158 -7.44 14.24 11.30
C VAL A 158 -6.62 14.90 12.39
N THR A 159 -7.29 15.43 13.40
CA THR A 159 -6.64 15.97 14.60
C THR A 159 -6.20 14.81 15.48
N THR A 160 -4.91 14.69 15.75
CA THR A 160 -4.41 13.85 16.84
C THR A 160 -4.77 14.52 18.16
N GLU A 161 -5.72 13.96 18.90
CA GLU A 161 -5.98 14.32 20.31
C GLU A 161 -4.87 13.82 21.23
#